data_AF-A0A392ME54-F1
#
_entry.id   AF-A0A392ME54-F1
#
_cell.length_a   1.000
_cell.length_b   1.000
_cell.length_c   1.000
_cell.angle_alpha   90.00
_cell.angle_beta   90.00
_cell.angle_gamma   90.00
#
_symmetry.space_group_name_H-M   'P 1'
#
loop_
_entity.id
_entity.type
_entity.pdbx_description
1 polymer ?
#
loop_
_entity_poly.entity_id
_entity_poly.type
_entity_poly.pdbx_seq_one_letter_code
_entity_poly.pdbx_strand_id
1 'polypeptide(L)'
;MQKFTHTPKADGSLSFLVVGDWGRRGEYNQSDVALQMGDVGEKLDIDFVISTGDNFYDDGLTSEHDPNFEDSFTKIYTAKSLQKRWYSVLGNHDYRGDVEAQLSPFLRIIDKRWICLRSFIVDSEGHTYDWREVYPPKTYISAMLKV
;
A
#
# COMPACT_ATOMS: atom_id res chain seq x y z
N MET A 1 -12.51 -2.61 13.81
CA MET A 1 -11.75 -2.44 12.56
C MET A 1 -11.75 -0.98 12.19
N GLN A 2 -10.63 -0.45 11.71
CA GLN A 2 -10.51 0.96 11.33
C GLN A 2 -11.31 1.22 10.04
N LYS A 3 -12.11 2.28 10.03
CA LYS A 3 -12.79 2.78 8.84
C LYS A 3 -12.22 4.15 8.49
N PHE A 4 -11.93 4.36 7.21
CA PHE A 4 -11.57 5.67 6.68
C PHE A 4 -12.68 6.17 5.76
N THR A 5 -13.12 7.39 5.99
CA THR A 5 -14.07 8.07 5.10
C THR A 5 -13.28 8.88 4.08
N HIS A 6 -13.61 8.71 2.80
CA HIS A 6 -13.09 9.53 1.70
C HIS A 6 -14.25 10.14 0.92
N THR A 7 -14.29 11.46 0.85
CA THR A 7 -15.31 12.17 0.07
C THR A 7 -15.02 11.95 -1.42
N PRO A 8 -15.99 11.46 -2.22
CA PRO A 8 -15.83 11.36 -3.67
C PRO A 8 -15.52 12.71 -4.32
N LYS A 9 -15.11 12.67 -5.58
CA LYS A 9 -14.99 13.88 -6.42
C LYS A 9 -16.37 14.53 -6.60
N ALA A 10 -16.38 15.78 -7.07
CA ALA A 10 -17.62 16.55 -7.26
C ALA A 10 -18.62 15.88 -8.23
N ASP A 11 -18.14 15.04 -9.14
CA ASP A 11 -18.95 14.24 -10.06
C ASP A 11 -19.37 12.87 -9.50
N GLY A 12 -19.06 12.60 -8.23
CA GLY A 12 -19.31 11.32 -7.56
C GLY A 12 -18.30 10.23 -7.89
N SER A 13 -17.30 10.48 -8.74
CA SER A 13 -16.31 9.48 -9.10
C SER A 13 -15.24 9.31 -8.01
N LEU A 14 -14.63 8.13 -8.02
CA LEU A 14 -13.50 7.77 -7.18
C LEU A 14 -12.42 7.14 -8.05
N SER A 15 -11.18 7.57 -7.93
CA SER A 15 -10.06 7.09 -8.74
C SER A 15 -8.89 6.74 -7.84
N PHE A 16 -8.40 5.51 -7.89
CA PHE A 16 -7.26 5.08 -7.07
C PHE A 16 -6.40 4.08 -7.82
N LEU A 17 -5.14 3.96 -7.40
CA LEU A 17 -4.24 2.92 -7.88
C LEU A 17 -4.17 1.78 -6.86
N VAL A 18 -3.96 0.57 -7.36
CA VAL A 18 -3.69 -0.62 -6.54
C VAL A 18 -2.33 -1.17 -6.93
N VAL A 19 -1.47 -1.41 -5.94
CA VAL A 19 -0.13 -1.98 -6.13
C VAL A 19 0.14 -3.04 -5.06
N GLY A 20 1.00 -4.01 -5.37
CA GLY A 20 1.45 -5.06 -4.47
C GLY A 20 2.87 -5.44 -4.85
N ASP A 21 3.55 -6.17 -3.96
CA ASP A 21 4.81 -6.83 -4.27
C ASP A 21 5.94 -5.91 -4.76
N TRP A 22 6.18 -4.77 -4.10
CA TRP A 22 6.89 -3.66 -4.75
C TRP A 22 8.24 -3.26 -4.14
N GLY A 23 8.41 -3.23 -2.81
CA GLY A 23 9.55 -2.51 -2.22
C GLY A 23 10.89 -3.21 -2.34
N ARG A 24 11.72 -2.72 -3.26
CA ARG A 24 13.05 -3.26 -3.59
C ARG A 24 14.07 -2.16 -3.87
N ARG A 25 14.00 -1.02 -3.17
CA ARG A 25 14.95 0.10 -3.28
C ARG A 25 15.13 0.63 -4.71
N GLY A 26 14.07 0.59 -5.51
CA GLY A 26 14.07 1.02 -6.90
C GLY A 26 14.47 -0.06 -7.92
N GLU A 27 14.93 -1.22 -7.46
CA GLU A 27 15.31 -2.37 -8.29
C GLU A 27 14.09 -3.15 -8.81
N TYR A 28 14.33 -4.13 -9.70
CA TYR A 28 13.29 -5.01 -10.25
C TYR A 28 12.10 -4.25 -10.88
N ASN A 29 12.41 -3.22 -11.66
CA ASN A 29 11.46 -2.31 -12.31
C ASN A 29 10.59 -1.50 -11.35
N GLN A 30 10.88 -1.48 -10.04
CA GLN A 30 10.09 -0.71 -9.08
C GLN A 30 10.07 0.78 -9.46
N SER A 31 11.22 1.34 -9.85
CA SER A 31 11.32 2.73 -10.30
C SER A 31 10.53 2.99 -11.59
N ASP A 32 10.54 2.06 -12.54
CA ASP A 32 9.79 2.20 -13.80
C ASP A 32 8.28 2.13 -13.57
N VAL A 33 7.83 1.23 -12.68
CA VAL A 33 6.44 1.15 -12.23
C VAL A 33 6.05 2.44 -11.51
N ALA A 34 6.90 2.97 -10.63
CA ALA A 34 6.65 4.22 -9.93
C ALA A 34 6.50 5.42 -10.90
N LEU A 35 7.31 5.46 -11.96
CA LEU A 35 7.18 6.45 -13.04
C LEU A 35 5.82 6.33 -13.73
N GLN A 36 5.43 5.13 -14.16
CA GLN A 36 4.14 4.92 -14.83
C GLN A 36 2.94 5.17 -13.91
N MET A 37 3.04 4.79 -12.63
CA MET A 37 2.04 5.15 -11.62
C MET A 37 1.92 6.67 -11.49
N GLY A 38 3.02 7.42 -11.60
CA GLY A 38 3.02 8.89 -11.62
C GLY A 38 2.21 9.44 -12.80
N ASP A 39 2.52 8.99 -14.02
CA ASP A 39 1.85 9.42 -15.24
C ASP A 39 0.34 9.08 -15.23
N VAL A 40 -0.01 7.87 -14.82
CA VAL A 40 -1.40 7.42 -14.71
C VAL A 40 -2.12 8.16 -13.59
N GLY A 41 -1.46 8.35 -12.45
CA GLY A 41 -1.99 9.07 -11.30
C GLY A 41 -2.35 10.52 -11.64
N GLU A 42 -1.56 11.17 -12.49
CA GLU A 42 -1.84 12.52 -12.98
C GLU A 42 -3.03 12.53 -13.94
N LYS A 43 -3.04 11.61 -14.93
CA LYS A 43 -4.13 11.51 -15.91
C LYS A 43 -5.50 11.23 -15.29
N LEU A 44 -5.54 10.43 -14.24
CA LEU A 44 -6.78 10.03 -13.56
C LEU A 44 -7.13 10.93 -12.36
N ASP A 45 -6.25 11.87 -11.99
CA ASP A 45 -6.33 12.66 -10.77
C ASP A 45 -6.71 11.78 -9.55
N ILE A 46 -5.82 10.87 -9.19
CA ILE A 46 -6.15 9.85 -8.19
C ILE A 46 -6.37 10.46 -6.79
N ASP A 47 -7.25 9.82 -6.03
CA ASP A 47 -7.62 10.15 -4.66
C ASP A 47 -6.63 9.59 -3.64
N PHE A 48 -6.23 8.32 -3.82
CA PHE A 48 -5.32 7.58 -2.96
C PHE A 48 -4.72 6.37 -3.69
N VAL A 49 -3.80 5.68 -3.00
CA VAL A 49 -3.22 4.40 -3.44
C VAL A 49 -3.55 3.33 -2.40
N ILE A 50 -3.81 2.11 -2.87
CA ILE A 50 -3.94 0.93 -2.03
C ILE A 50 -2.73 0.01 -2.26
N SER A 51 -1.99 -0.31 -1.20
CA SER A 51 -0.97 -1.35 -1.23
C SER A 51 -1.54 -2.65 -0.66
N THR A 52 -1.44 -3.73 -1.43
CA THR A 52 -1.98 -5.05 -1.12
C THR A 52 -1.03 -5.94 -0.32
N GLY A 53 0.13 -5.41 0.08
CA GLY A 53 1.13 -6.11 0.88
C GLY A 53 2.38 -6.49 0.10
N ASP A 54 3.28 -7.19 0.79
CA ASP A 54 4.65 -7.46 0.35
C ASP A 54 5.35 -6.13 0.01
N ASN A 55 5.28 -5.23 1.01
CA ASN A 55 5.71 -3.85 0.89
C ASN A 55 7.23 -3.74 0.87
N PHE A 56 7.95 -4.58 1.63
CA PHE A 56 9.41 -4.54 1.70
C PHE A 56 10.01 -5.94 1.57
N TYR A 57 10.74 -6.16 0.48
CA TYR A 57 11.44 -7.42 0.20
C TYR A 57 12.90 -7.41 0.69
N ASP A 58 13.48 -8.57 1.01
CA ASP A 58 12.83 -9.89 1.04
C ASP A 58 12.16 -10.22 2.39
N ASP A 59 12.54 -9.56 3.48
CA ASP A 59 12.10 -9.93 4.83
C ASP A 59 11.60 -8.72 5.64
N GLY A 60 10.76 -7.88 5.04
CA GLY A 60 10.12 -6.75 5.72
C GLY A 60 11.11 -5.64 6.12
N LEU A 61 10.72 -4.87 7.14
CA LEU A 61 11.60 -3.90 7.81
C LEU A 61 12.19 -4.55 9.06
N THR A 62 13.38 -4.12 9.50
CA THR A 62 14.02 -4.60 10.73
C THR A 62 13.66 -3.77 11.96
N SER A 63 13.20 -2.53 11.77
CA SER A 63 12.73 -1.62 12.81
C SER A 63 12.04 -0.41 12.18
N GLU A 64 11.44 0.47 12.98
CA GLU A 64 10.86 1.74 12.50
C GLU A 64 11.91 2.75 12.01
N HIS A 65 13.20 2.48 12.23
CA HIS A 65 14.33 3.27 11.74
C HIS A 65 15.05 2.62 10.55
N ASP A 66 14.50 1.52 10.01
CA ASP A 66 15.11 0.84 8.87
C ASP A 66 15.12 1.77 7.64
N PRO A 67 16.30 2.08 7.05
CA PRO A 67 16.38 2.95 5.89
C PRO A 67 15.64 2.41 4.66
N ASN A 68 15.36 1.09 4.63
CA ASN A 68 14.60 0.47 3.57
C ASN A 68 13.19 1.06 3.42
N PHE A 69 12.62 1.63 4.50
CA PHE A 69 11.37 2.38 4.38
C PHE A 69 11.51 3.54 3.38
N GLU A 70 12.47 4.43 3.60
CA GLU A 70 12.67 5.57 2.70
C GLU A 70 13.18 5.13 1.33
N ASP A 71 14.12 4.19 1.30
CA ASP A 71 14.76 3.75 0.07
C ASP A 71 13.80 3.00 -0.86
N SER A 72 12.81 2.29 -0.32
CA SER A 72 11.81 1.57 -1.11
C SER A 72 10.49 2.32 -1.26
N PHE A 73 10.15 3.30 -0.42
CA PHE A 73 8.88 4.01 -0.50
C PHE A 73 9.04 5.51 -0.77
N THR A 74 9.60 6.25 0.19
CA THR A 74 9.66 7.72 0.17
C THR A 74 10.40 8.26 -1.05
N LYS A 75 11.57 7.67 -1.36
CA LYS A 75 12.46 8.11 -2.43
C LYS A 75 12.07 7.55 -3.81
N ILE A 76 11.18 6.56 -3.86
CA ILE A 76 10.74 5.91 -5.10
C ILE A 76 9.49 6.58 -5.66
N TYR A 77 8.44 6.71 -4.86
CA TYR A 77 7.14 7.21 -5.31
C TYR A 77 7.05 8.74 -5.18
N THR A 78 7.90 9.46 -5.90
CA THR A 78 8.10 10.92 -5.74
C THR A 78 7.22 11.79 -6.63
N ALA A 79 6.53 11.20 -7.62
CA ALA A 79 5.63 11.94 -8.51
C ALA A 79 4.58 12.74 -7.73
N LYS A 80 4.26 13.96 -8.19
CA LYS A 80 3.30 14.86 -7.52
C LYS A 80 1.92 14.22 -7.38
N SER A 81 1.48 13.50 -8.40
CA SER A 81 0.22 12.74 -8.42
C SER A 81 0.16 11.61 -7.38
N LEU A 82 1.32 11.12 -6.91
CA LEU A 82 1.44 10.09 -5.87
C LEU A 82 1.63 10.67 -4.47
N GLN A 83 1.61 12.00 -4.31
CA GLN A 83 1.61 12.67 -3.00
C GLN A 83 0.22 12.63 -2.34
N LYS A 84 -0.36 11.43 -2.31
CA LYS A 84 -1.68 11.09 -1.79
C LYS A 84 -1.53 10.10 -0.63
N ARG A 85 -2.63 9.76 0.05
CA ARG A 85 -2.61 8.72 1.09
C ARG A 85 -2.36 7.35 0.46
N TRP A 86 -1.54 6.54 1.12
CA TRP A 86 -1.29 5.14 0.78
C TRP A 86 -1.87 4.26 1.89
N TYR A 87 -2.91 3.50 1.55
CA TYR A 87 -3.53 2.54 2.45
C TYR A 87 -2.92 1.16 2.21
N SER A 88 -2.03 0.76 3.11
CA SER A 88 -1.24 -0.46 2.99
C SER A 88 -1.74 -1.54 3.95
N VAL A 89 -1.75 -2.78 3.47
CA VAL A 89 -1.80 -3.97 4.33
C VAL A 89 -0.44 -4.68 4.32
N LEU A 90 -0.30 -5.72 5.15
CA LEU A 90 0.91 -6.54 5.24
C LEU A 90 0.75 -7.80 4.37
N GLY A 91 1.80 -8.14 3.63
CA GLY A 91 1.93 -9.43 2.94
C GLY A 91 2.88 -10.38 3.66
N ASN A 92 3.06 -11.58 3.14
CA ASN A 92 3.88 -12.61 3.80
C ASN A 92 5.37 -12.30 3.93
N HIS A 93 5.95 -11.49 3.04
CA HIS A 93 7.33 -11.02 3.15
C HIS A 93 7.47 -10.01 4.30
N ASP A 94 6.47 -9.16 4.49
CA ASP A 94 6.43 -8.20 5.61
C ASP A 94 6.42 -8.91 6.97
N TYR A 95 5.72 -10.06 7.07
CA TYR A 95 5.65 -10.89 8.27
C TYR A 95 6.96 -11.60 8.66
N ARG A 96 7.99 -11.55 7.81
CA ARG A 96 9.30 -12.14 8.12
C ARG A 96 10.21 -11.16 8.88
N GLY A 97 9.89 -9.87 8.84
CA GLY A 97 10.58 -8.81 9.57
C GLY A 97 9.83 -8.34 10.81
N ASP A 98 10.14 -7.12 11.24
CA ASP A 98 9.42 -6.37 12.26
C ASP A 98 8.12 -5.81 11.68
N VAL A 99 7.03 -6.53 11.94
CA VAL A 99 5.69 -6.12 11.56
C VAL A 99 5.25 -4.84 12.28
N GLU A 100 5.65 -4.68 13.55
CA GLU A 100 5.22 -3.54 14.35
C GLU A 100 5.87 -2.25 13.85
N ALA A 101 7.07 -2.32 13.27
CA ALA A 101 7.68 -1.19 12.56
C ALA A 101 6.77 -0.64 11.45
N GLN A 102 6.21 -1.51 10.60
CA GLN A 102 5.34 -1.07 9.51
C GLN A 102 4.01 -0.48 10.00
N LEU A 103 3.49 -0.99 11.12
CA LEU A 103 2.27 -0.51 11.77
C LEU A 103 2.50 0.75 12.64
N SER A 104 3.76 1.05 12.95
CA SER A 104 4.14 2.13 13.86
C SER A 104 3.67 3.49 13.33
N PRO A 105 3.10 4.36 14.19
CA PRO A 105 2.87 5.74 13.82
C PRO A 105 4.17 6.50 13.50
N PHE A 106 5.34 5.98 13.87
CA PHE A 106 6.62 6.61 13.56
C PHE A 106 6.87 6.72 12.06
N LEU A 107 6.54 5.70 11.26
CA LEU A 107 6.70 5.78 9.80
C LEU A 107 5.85 6.89 9.15
N ARG A 108 4.73 7.29 9.80
CA ARG A 108 3.92 8.45 9.39
C ARG A 108 4.59 9.78 9.67
N ILE A 109 5.52 9.83 10.63
CA ILE A 109 6.34 11.01 10.90
C ILE A 109 7.38 11.16 9.80
N ILE A 110 7.98 10.05 9.34
CA ILE A 110 8.93 10.04 8.21
C ILE A 110 8.20 10.41 6.91
N ASP A 111 7.09 9.74 6.61
CA ASP A 111 6.26 10.04 5.44
C ASP A 111 4.77 9.92 5.78
N LYS A 112 4.10 11.08 5.85
CA LYS A 112 2.66 11.22 6.17
C LYS A 112 1.73 10.46 5.23
N ARG A 113 2.20 10.04 4.05
CA ARG A 113 1.42 9.25 3.09
C ARG A 113 1.17 7.84 3.61
N TRP A 114 2.05 7.29 4.44
CA TRP A 114 2.05 5.88 4.84
C TRP A 114 0.98 5.53 5.87
N ILE A 115 -0.05 4.78 5.48
CA ILE A 115 -1.06 4.26 6.40
C ILE A 115 -1.07 2.74 6.28
N CYS A 116 -0.29 2.05 7.12
CA CYS A 116 -0.36 0.60 7.20
C CYS A 116 -1.25 0.14 8.36
N LEU A 117 -2.13 -0.82 8.10
CA LEU A 117 -2.94 -1.53 9.08
C LEU A 117 -3.06 -2.99 8.67
N ARG A 118 -3.31 -3.89 9.63
CA ARG A 118 -3.56 -5.31 9.32
C ARG A 118 -4.82 -5.53 8.46
N SER A 119 -5.81 -4.66 8.60
CA SER A 119 -7.02 -4.59 7.77
C SER A 119 -7.72 -3.25 7.97
N PHE A 120 -8.44 -2.78 6.95
CA PHE A 120 -9.24 -1.55 7.00
C PHE A 120 -10.39 -1.59 6.00
N ILE A 121 -11.36 -0.69 6.18
CA ILE A 121 -12.38 -0.36 5.18
C ILE A 121 -12.16 1.09 4.73
N VAL A 122 -12.26 1.30 3.43
CA VAL A 122 -12.43 2.65 2.86
C VAL A 122 -13.89 2.80 2.42
N ASP A 123 -14.56 3.77 3.00
CA ASP A 123 -15.95 4.12 2.74
C ASP A 123 -16.00 5.47 2.01
N SER A 124 -16.63 5.49 0.85
CA SER A 124 -16.79 6.67 0.01
C SER A 124 -18.22 6.71 -0.51
N GLU A 125 -19.06 7.53 0.14
CA GLU A 125 -20.49 7.73 -0.10
C GLU A 125 -21.11 6.86 -1.23
N GLY A 126 -21.63 5.69 -0.87
CA GLY A 126 -22.24 4.73 -1.81
C GLY A 126 -21.29 3.64 -2.33
N HIS A 127 -19.99 3.73 -2.03
CA HIS A 127 -18.95 2.76 -2.37
C HIS A 127 -18.20 2.31 -1.11
N THR A 128 -18.14 1.00 -0.87
CA THR A 128 -17.37 0.40 0.22
C THR A 128 -16.34 -0.56 -0.33
N TYR A 129 -15.07 -0.35 0.02
CA TYR A 129 -13.97 -1.24 -0.33
C TYR A 129 -13.46 -1.94 0.93
N ASP A 130 -13.43 -3.27 0.87
CA ASP A 130 -13.22 -4.13 2.03
C ASP A 130 -12.04 -5.05 1.83
N TRP A 131 -11.02 -4.86 2.65
CA TRP A 131 -9.73 -5.55 2.54
C TRP A 131 -9.57 -6.67 3.57
N ARG A 132 -10.69 -7.14 4.16
CA ARG A 132 -10.68 -8.22 5.18
C ARG A 132 -10.13 -9.55 4.67
N GLU A 133 -10.25 -9.86 3.38
CA GLU A 133 -9.94 -11.18 2.83
C GLU A 133 -8.74 -11.22 1.87
N VAL A 134 -7.88 -10.19 1.89
CA VAL A 134 -6.58 -10.27 1.23
C VAL A 134 -5.65 -11.09 2.11
N TYR A 135 -5.77 -12.42 2.01
CA TYR A 135 -4.95 -13.37 2.73
C TYR A 135 -3.68 -13.73 1.94
N PRO A 136 -2.59 -14.10 2.63
CA PRO A 136 -1.43 -14.70 1.99
C PRO A 136 -1.82 -15.88 1.09
N PRO A 137 -1.11 -16.13 -0.03
CA PRO A 137 -1.44 -17.18 -1.01
C PRO A 137 -1.67 -18.58 -0.44
N LYS A 138 -1.10 -18.89 0.73
CA LYS A 138 -1.27 -20.18 1.42
C LYS A 138 -2.73 -20.50 1.77
N THR A 139 -3.61 -19.51 1.89
CA THR A 139 -5.04 -19.74 2.16
C THR A 139 -5.83 -20.05 0.88
N TYR A 140 -5.39 -19.56 -0.27
CA TYR A 140 -6.06 -19.78 -1.56
C TYR A 140 -5.89 -21.23 -2.06
N ILE A 141 -4.69 -21.79 -1.90
CA ILE A 141 -4.37 -23.15 -2.37
C ILE A 141 -5.09 -24.22 -1.54
N SER A 142 -5.33 -24.01 -0.24
CA SER A 142 -6.07 -24.97 0.59
C SER A 142 -7.58 -24.98 0.32
N ALA A 143 -8.13 -23.89 -0.24
CA ALA A 143 -9.52 -23.81 -0.67
C ALA A 143 -9.73 -24.35 -2.11
N MET A 144 -8.73 -24.21 -2.99
CA MET A 144 -8.77 -24.68 -4.38
C MET A 144 -8.46 -26.18 -4.55
N LEU A 145 -7.75 -26.81 -3.61
CA LEU A 145 -7.37 -28.23 -3.68
C LEU A 145 -8.28 -29.17 -2.87
N LYS A 146 -9.47 -28.72 -2.47
CA LYS A 146 -10.54 -29.64 -2.06
C LYS A 146 -11.24 -30.18 -3.30
N VAL A 147 -10.57 -31.12 -3.98
CA VAL A 147 -11.18 -32.07 -4.91
C VAL A 147 -11.16 -33.44 -4.24
#